data_AF-A0A7C1BJX6-F1
#
_entry.id   AF-A0A7C1BJX6-F1
#
_cell.length_a   1.000
_cell.length_b   1.000
_cell.length_c   1.000
_cell.angle_alpha   90.00
_cell.angle_beta   90.00
_cell.angle_gamma   90.00
#
_symmetry.space_group_name_H-M   'P 1'
#
loop_
_entity.id
_entity.type
_entity.pdbx_description
1 polymer ?
#
loop_
_entity_poly.entity_id
_entity_poly.type
_entity_poly.pdbx_seq_one_letter_code
_entity_poly.pdbx_strand_id
1 'polypeptide(L)' 'MKKSFERWVVVGPHIYLMKKADIERIRMEVIKLLRERGKMTTSELWRELDCHLWELDYVLKKLKREGILAEWEM' A
#
# COMPACT_ATOMS: atom_id res chain seq x y z
N MET A 1 8.48 -41.72 -5.40
CA MET A 1 8.26 -40.50 -4.56
C MET A 1 6.89 -39.93 -4.94
N LYS A 2 5.83 -40.21 -4.16
CA LYS A 2 4.49 -39.66 -4.44
C LYS A 2 4.50 -38.18 -4.05
N LYS A 3 4.41 -37.27 -5.03
CA LYS A 3 4.06 -35.87 -4.76
C LYS A 3 2.61 -35.88 -4.26
N SER A 4 2.42 -35.63 -2.96
CA SER A 4 1.10 -35.25 -2.46
C SER A 4 0.80 -33.88 -3.08
N PHE A 5 -0.07 -33.85 -4.08
CA PHE A 5 -0.64 -32.58 -4.53
C PHE A 5 -1.41 -32.04 -3.33
N GLU A 6 -0.89 -31.00 -2.70
CA GLU A 6 -1.68 -30.18 -1.79
C GLU A 6 -2.91 -29.71 -2.56
N ARG A 7 -4.07 -30.26 -2.22
CA ARG A 7 -5.33 -29.86 -2.83
C ARG A 7 -5.80 -28.60 -2.11
N TRP A 8 -5.32 -27.46 -2.59
CA TRP A 8 -5.81 -26.16 -2.15
C TRP A 8 -7.26 -26.01 -2.63
N VAL A 9 -8.20 -25.88 -1.70
CA VAL A 9 -9.59 -25.53 -2.01
C VAL A 9 -9.72 -24.03 -1.84
N VAL A 10 -9.86 -23.32 -2.97
CA VAL A 10 -10.11 -21.87 -2.97
C VAL A 10 -11.59 -21.66 -2.71
N VAL A 11 -11.91 -21.15 -1.52
CA VAL A 11 -13.31 -20.93 -1.08
C VAL A 11 -13.82 -19.51 -1.37
N GLY A 12 -12.96 -18.62 -1.87
CA GLY A 12 -13.28 -17.24 -2.20
C GLY A 12 -12.08 -16.31 -2.03
N PRO A 13 -12.23 -15.01 -2.37
CA PRO A 13 -11.20 -14.01 -2.12
C PRO A 13 -11.02 -13.80 -0.62
N HIS A 14 -9.77 -13.61 -0.18
CA HIS A 14 -9.48 -13.23 1.20
C HIS A 14 -10.15 -11.89 1.52
N ILE A 15 -10.73 -11.73 2.72
CA ILE A 15 -11.50 -10.53 3.12
C ILE A 15 -10.74 -9.22 2.90
N TYR A 16 -9.42 -9.24 3.08
CA TYR A 16 -8.55 -8.10 2.74
C TYR A 16 -8.76 -7.64 1.31
N LEU A 17 -8.77 -8.53 0.31
CA LEU A 17 -8.99 -8.18 -1.10
C LEU A 17 -10.37 -7.55 -1.39
N MET A 18 -11.33 -7.73 -0.49
CA MET A 18 -12.67 -7.17 -0.60
C MET A 18 -12.77 -5.77 0.03
N LYS A 19 -11.84 -5.41 0.93
CA LYS A 19 -11.83 -4.13 1.64
C LYS A 19 -11.05 -3.11 0.81
N LYS A 20 -11.76 -2.22 0.12
CA LYS A 20 -11.12 -1.10 -0.60
C LYS A 20 -10.94 0.07 0.34
N ALA A 21 -9.73 0.60 0.42
CA ALA A 21 -9.48 1.85 1.12
C ALA A 21 -9.79 3.03 0.20
N ASP A 22 -10.28 4.12 0.78
CA ASP A 22 -10.48 5.37 0.03
C ASP A 22 -9.11 5.95 -0.36
N ILE A 23 -8.88 6.08 -1.66
CA ILE A 23 -7.65 6.61 -2.24
C ILE A 23 -7.36 8.03 -1.74
N GLU A 24 -8.37 8.86 -1.56
CA GLU A 24 -8.18 10.24 -1.10
C GLU A 24 -7.82 10.27 0.39
N ARG A 25 -8.40 9.37 1.19
CA ARG A 25 -7.97 9.17 2.58
C ARG A 25 -6.49 8.79 2.65
N ILE A 26 -6.05 7.79 1.87
CA ILE A 26 -4.65 7.37 1.83
C ILE A 26 -3.75 8.55 1.44
N ARG A 27 -4.15 9.31 0.42
CA ARG A 27 -3.41 10.50 -0.03
C ARG A 27 -3.21 11.51 1.11
N MET A 28 -4.27 11.87 1.83
CA MET A 28 -4.20 12.81 2.95
C MET A 28 -3.31 12.28 4.08
N GLU A 29 -3.45 11.00 4.42
CA GLU A 29 -2.67 10.37 5.50
C GLU A 29 -1.18 10.28 5.14
N VAL A 30 -0.83 9.95 3.89
CA VAL A 30 0.56 9.97 3.39
C VAL A 30 1.18 11.36 3.56
N ILE A 31 0.49 12.41 3.11
CA ILE A 31 1.00 13.79 3.23
C ILE A 31 1.17 14.18 4.70
N LYS A 32 0.22 13.80 5.56
CA LYS A 32 0.29 14.05 7.01
C LYS A 32 1.50 13.35 7.63
N LEU A 33 1.68 12.06 7.38
CA LEU A 33 2.78 11.27 7.93
C LEU A 33 4.15 11.83 7.51
N LEU A 34 4.30 12.17 6.23
CA LEU A 34 5.54 12.77 5.73
C LEU A 34 5.80 14.16 6.31
N ARG A 35 4.75 14.96 6.56
CA ARG A 35 4.88 16.27 7.23
C ARG A 35 5.30 16.13 8.70
N GLU A 36 4.78 15.13 9.39
CA GLU A 36 5.03 14.92 10.83
C GLU A 36 6.36 14.21 11.11
N ARG A 37 6.72 13.21 10.29
CA ARG A 37 7.86 12.32 10.53
C ARG A 37 9.02 12.51 9.54
N GLY A 38 8.82 13.29 8.48
CA GLY A 38 9.83 13.51 7.45
C GLY A 38 9.92 12.35 6.46
N LYS A 39 11.16 11.99 6.07
CA LYS A 39 11.41 10.95 5.07
C LYS A 39 10.98 9.59 5.61
N MET A 40 10.17 8.87 4.84
CA MET A 40 9.73 7.51 5.14
C MET A 40 9.84 6.63 3.90
N THR A 41 10.15 5.36 4.09
CA THR A 41 10.08 4.33 3.04
C THR A 41 8.63 3.94 2.77
N THR A 42 8.35 3.38 1.59
CA THR A 42 7.03 2.84 1.24
C THR A 42 6.56 1.80 2.26
N SER A 43 7.47 0.96 2.76
CA SER A 43 7.16 -0.07 3.75
C SER A 43 6.77 0.52 5.10
N GLU A 44 7.39 1.63 5.53
CA GLU A 44 7.02 2.32 6.77
C GLU A 44 5.65 2.99 6.63
N LEU A 45 5.40 3.69 5.51
CA LEU A 45 4.08 4.26 5.22
C LEU A 45 3.00 3.18 5.21
N TRP A 46 3.25 2.04 4.55
CA TRP A 46 2.27 0.96 4.45
C TRP A 46 1.90 0.36 5.81
N ARG A 47 2.84 0.26 6.75
CA ARG A 47 2.57 -0.24 8.11
C ARG A 47 1.68 0.68 8.93
N GLU A 48 1.65 1.97 8.62
CA GLU A 48 0.83 2.98 9.31
C GLU A 48 -0.58 3.12 8.70
N LEU A 49 -0.80 2.58 7.50
CA LEU A 49 -2.01 2.79 6.71
C LEU A 49 -2.79 1.48 6.58
N ASP A 50 -4.08 1.50 6.95
CA ASP A 50 -5.00 0.36 6.70
C ASP A 50 -5.41 0.34 5.23
N CYS A 51 -4.51 -0.12 4.36
CA CYS A 51 -4.70 -0.22 2.92
C CYS A 51 -3.89 -1.37 2.29
N HIS A 52 -4.23 -1.71 1.06
CA HIS A 52 -3.41 -2.58 0.24
C HIS A 52 -2.17 -1.85 -0.27
N LEU A 53 -1.09 -2.61 -0.47
CA LEU A 53 0.14 -2.08 -1.03
C LEU A 53 -0.06 -1.44 -2.42
N TRP A 54 -0.95 -1.99 -3.25
CA TRP A 54 -1.24 -1.41 -4.58
C TRP A 54 -1.97 -0.07 -4.49
N GLU A 55 -2.81 0.15 -3.47
CA GLU A 55 -3.51 1.42 -3.25
C GLU A 55 -2.51 2.50 -2.83
N LEU A 56 -1.60 2.17 -1.92
CA LEU A 56 -0.50 3.05 -1.54
C LEU A 56 0.43 3.35 -2.74
N ASP A 57 0.86 2.33 -3.48
CA ASP A 57 1.70 2.52 -4.68
C ASP A 57 1.03 3.44 -5.71
N TYR A 58 -0.27 3.25 -5.96
CA TYR A 58 -1.05 4.12 -6.83
C TYR A 58 -1.05 5.58 -6.34
N VAL A 59 -1.28 5.80 -5.04
CA VAL A 59 -1.27 7.14 -4.43
C VAL A 59 0.11 7.80 -4.53
N LEU A 60 1.18 7.08 -4.19
CA LEU A 60 2.55 7.60 -4.27
C LEU A 60 2.91 8.01 -5.70
N LYS A 61 2.58 7.18 -6.69
CA LYS A 61 2.76 7.51 -8.12
C LYS A 61 1.95 8.75 -8.52
N LYS A 62 0.71 8.87 -8.05
CA LYS A 62 -0.13 10.05 -8.34
C LYS A 62 0.48 11.32 -7.74
N LEU A 63 0.85 11.30 -6.47
CA LEU A 63 1.47 12.42 -5.78
C LEU A 63 2.82 12.83 -6.39
N LYS A 64 3.63 11.85 -6.83
CA LYS A 64 4.87 12.10 -7.58
C LYS A 64 4.59 12.86 -8.89
N ARG A 65 3.64 12.37 -9.70
CA ARG A 65 3.28 13.02 -10.97
C ARG A 65 2.76 14.45 -10.77
N GLU A 66 2.11 14.71 -9.65
CA GLU A 66 1.61 16.04 -9.29
C GLU A 66 2.70 16.95 -8.68
N GLY A 67 3.93 16.46 -8.53
CA GLY A 67 5.05 17.23 -7.97
C GLY A 67 4.95 17.46 -6.46
N ILE A 68 4.06 16.75 -5.76
CA ILE A 68 3.86 16.88 -4.31
C ILE A 68 4.93 16.11 -3.53
N LEU A 69 5.41 15.00 -4.08
CA LEU A 69 6.47 14.19 -3.48
C LEU A 69 7.77 14.35 -4.26
N ALA A 70 8.86 14.55 -3.53
CA ALA A 70 10.22 14.41 -4.02
C ALA A 70 10.77 13.03 -3.66
N GLU A 71 11.42 12.36 -4.61
CA GLU A 71 12.16 11.13 -4.34
C GLU A 71 13.59 11.47 -3.92
N TRP A 72 14.08 10.76 -2.90
CA TRP A 72 15.47 10.82 -2.47
C TRP A 72 16.01 9.40 -2.52
N GLU A 73 16.79 9.08 -3.55
CA GLU A 73 17.64 7.89 -3.51
C GLU A 73 18.51 7.97 -2.24
N MET A 74 18.56 6.87 -1.49
CA MET A 74 19.47 6.71 -0.37
C MET A 74 20.77 6.10 -0.87
#